data_AF-A0AB33HPS1-F1
#
_entry.id   AF-A0AB33HPS1-F1
#
_cell.length_a   1.000
_cell.length_b   1.000
_cell.length_c   1.000
_cell.angle_alpha   90.00
_cell.angle_beta   90.00
_cell.angle_gamma   90.00
#
_symmetry.space_group_name_H-M   'P 1'
#
loop_
_entity.id
_entity.type
_entity.pdbx_description
1 polymer ?
#
loop_
_entity_poly.entity_id
_entity_poly.type
_entity_poly.pdbx_seq_one_letter_code
_entity_poly.pdbx_strand_id
1 'polypeptide(L)' 'MNVFRSALLFYVFAMLVLCFIPAWHSFISQITAPLDQNLSLVIKLTADPLEYVWKWVLVIFIMLLLSRRN' A
#
# COMPACT_ATOMS: atom_id res chain seq x y z
N MET A 1 -22.22 12.95 -15.77
CA MET A 1 -20.87 13.53 -15.66
C MET A 1 -20.20 13.31 -14.29
N ASN A 2 -20.90 13.37 -13.15
CA ASN A 2 -20.27 13.22 -11.82
C ASN A 2 -19.68 11.82 -11.57
N VAL A 3 -20.36 10.74 -11.99
CA VAL A 3 -19.88 9.36 -11.77
C VAL A 3 -18.58 9.07 -12.50
N PHE A 4 -18.45 9.54 -13.75
CA PHE A 4 -17.24 9.36 -14.56
C PHE A 4 -16.04 10.09 -13.94
N ARG A 5 -16.26 11.30 -13.43
CA ARG A 5 -15.23 12.10 -12.75
C ARG A 5 -14.78 11.44 -11.43
N SER A 6 -15.71 10.88 -10.66
CA SER A 6 -15.36 10.11 -9.45
C SER A 6 -14.60 8.82 -9.77
N ALA A 7 -14.99 8.09 -10.82
CA ALA A 7 -14.27 6.89 -11.25
C ALA A 7 -12.84 7.21 -11.72
N LEU A 8 -12.67 8.31 -12.47
CA LEU A 8 -11.36 8.78 -12.90
C LEU A 8 -10.46 9.16 -11.71
N LEU A 9 -11.01 9.88 -10.72
CA LEU A 9 -10.28 10.26 -9.51
C LEU A 9 -9.86 9.02 -8.70
N PHE A 10 -10.73 8.02 -8.57
CA PHE A 10 -10.40 6.76 -7.92
C PHE A 10 -9.29 6.00 -8.66
N TYR A 11 -9.35 5.96 -9.99
CA TYR A 11 -8.34 5.33 -10.82
C TYR A 11 -6.97 6.01 -10.68
N VAL A 12 -6.94 7.35 -10.73
CA VAL A 12 -5.71 8.12 -10.53
C VAL A 12 -5.15 7.90 -9.13
N PHE A 13 -6.01 7.88 -8.10
CA PHE A 13 -5.60 7.58 -6.74
C PHE A 13 -5.00 6.17 -6.61
N ALA A 14 -5.64 5.16 -7.20
CA ALA A 14 -5.13 3.79 -7.21
C ALA A 14 -3.77 3.69 -7.93
N MET A 15 -3.61 4.37 -9.06
CA MET A 15 -2.33 4.44 -9.78
C MET A 15 -1.24 5.11 -8.95
N LEU A 16 -1.55 6.20 -8.25
CA LEU A 16 -0.59 6.84 -7.35
C LEU A 16 -0.15 5.91 -6.23
N VAL A 17 -1.08 5.19 -5.59
CA VAL A 17 -0.78 4.21 -4.54
C VAL A 17 0.10 3.06 -5.08
N LEU A 18 -0.20 2.56 -6.29
CA LEU A 18 0.61 1.51 -6.92
C LEU A 18 2.03 2.01 -7.25
N CYS A 19 2.19 3.28 -7.64
CA CYS A 19 3.51 3.88 -7.84
C CYS A 19 4.36 3.98 -6.56
N PHE A 20 3.73 4.02 -5.38
CA PHE A 20 4.46 4.01 -4.11
C PHE A 20 5.09 2.64 -3.79
N ILE A 21 4.60 1.54 -4.36
CA ILE A 21 5.11 0.18 -4.11
C ILE A 21 6.61 0.04 -4.49
N PRO A 22 7.05 0.37 -5.72
CA PRO A 22 8.47 0.27 -6.08
C PRO A 22 9.36 1.26 -5.32
N ALA A 23 8.85 2.44 -4.98
CA ALA A 23 9.57 3.42 -4.17
C ALA A 23 9.79 2.91 -2.74
N TRP A 24 8.76 2.32 -2.13
CA TRP A 24 8.84 1.67 -0.82
C TRP A 24 9.81 0.50 -0.82
N HIS A 25 9.74 -0.37 -1.84
CA HIS A 25 10.67 -1.49 -1.97
C HIS A 25 12.13 -1.02 -2.08
N SER A 26 12.37 0.04 -2.85
CA SER A 26 13.71 0.65 -2.96
C SER A 26 14.19 1.24 -1.63
N PHE A 27 13.30 1.89 -0.87
CA PHE A 27 13.61 2.44 0.45
C PHE A 27 13.97 1.35 1.47
N ILE A 28 13.18 0.28 1.56
CA ILE A 28 13.47 -0.89 2.39
C ILE A 28 14.82 -1.49 1.99
N SER A 29 15.08 -1.64 0.68
CA SER A 29 16.35 -2.18 0.19
C SER A 29 17.55 -1.30 0.55
N GLN A 30 17.41 0.03 0.53
CA GLN A 30 18.49 0.95 0.93
C GLN A 30 18.77 0.90 2.44
N ILE A 31 17.71 0.88 3.27
CA ILE A 31 17.85 0.82 4.73
C ILE A 31 18.43 -0.53 5.18
N THR A 32 18.09 -1.60 4.48
CA THR A 32 18.55 -2.96 4.82
C THR A 32 19.87 -3.35 4.14
N ALA A 33 20.41 -2.51 3.25
CA ALA A 33 21.72 -2.72 2.61
C ALA A 33 22.92 -2.76 3.59
N PRO A 34 23.00 -1.90 4.63
CA PRO A 34 24.08 -1.97 5.62
C PRO A 34 23.84 -3.02 6.71
N LEU A 35 22.74 -3.77 6.66
CA LEU A 35 22.29 -4.65 7.74
C LEU A 35 22.69 -6.11 7.47
N ASP A 36 22.95 -6.86 8.54
CA ASP A 36 23.27 -8.29 8.47
C ASP A 36 22.22 -9.06 7.65
N GLN A 37 22.63 -10.04 6.83
CA GLN A 37 21.78 -10.73 5.86
C GLN A 37 20.50 -11.31 6.48
N ASN A 38 20.61 -11.85 7.70
CA ASN A 38 19.45 -12.42 8.40
C ASN A 38 18.45 -11.33 8.83
N LEU A 39 18.94 -10.19 9.28
CA LEU A 39 18.12 -9.04 9.68
C LEU A 39 17.49 -8.34 8.45
N SER A 40 18.24 -8.26 7.35
CA SER A 40 17.75 -7.76 6.06
C SER A 40 16.57 -8.57 5.54
N LEU A 41 16.65 -9.92 5.63
CA LEU A 41 15.58 -10.83 5.24
C LEU A 41 14.32 -10.64 6.11
N VAL A 42 14.48 -10.57 7.43
CA VAL A 42 13.33 -10.37 8.35
C VAL A 42 12.63 -9.05 8.08
N ILE A 43 13.38 -7.97 7.81
CA ILE A 43 12.80 -6.66 7.53
C ILE A 43 12.11 -6.63 6.17
N LYS A 44 12.71 -7.23 5.14
CA LYS A 44 12.05 -7.37 3.82
C LYS A 44 10.76 -8.18 3.90
N LEU A 45 10.72 -9.21 4.75
CA LEU A 45 9.53 -10.04 4.95
C LEU A 45 8.44 -9.31 5.75
N THR A 46 8.81 -8.55 6.78
CA THR A 46 7.85 -7.85 7.66
C THR A 46 7.35 -6.52 7.09
N ALA A 47 8.17 -5.87 6.25
CA ALA A 47 7.83 -4.61 5.60
C ALA A 47 7.49 -4.79 4.11
N ASP A 48 7.05 -6.00 3.73
CA ASP A 48 6.63 -6.32 2.38
C ASP A 48 5.50 -5.36 1.96
N PRO A 49 5.75 -4.46 0.98
CA PRO A 49 4.82 -3.39 0.65
C PRO A 49 3.45 -3.93 0.21
N LEU A 50 3.42 -5.13 -0.34
CA LEU A 50 2.19 -5.76 -0.81
C LEU A 50 1.27 -6.12 0.37
N GLU A 51 1.82 -6.71 1.43
CA GLU A 51 1.07 -7.08 2.63
C GLU A 51 0.56 -5.84 3.37
N TYR A 52 1.34 -4.76 3.37
CA TYR A 52 0.95 -3.49 3.96
C TYR A 52 -0.21 -2.83 3.19
N VAL A 53 -0.13 -2.78 1.86
CA VAL A 53 -1.21 -2.25 1.00
C VAL A 53 -2.50 -3.03 1.21
N TRP A 54 -2.45 -4.36 1.30
CA TRP A 54 -3.64 -5.18 1.56
C TRP A 54 -4.30 -4.90 2.91
N LYS A 55 -3.51 -4.61 3.96
CA LYS A 55 -4.04 -4.20 5.27
C LYS A 55 -4.80 -2.88 5.17
N TRP A 56 -4.28 -1.89 4.44
CA TRP A 56 -4.98 -0.62 4.21
C TRP A 56 -6.25 -0.76 3.38
N VAL A 57 -6.23 -1.58 2.33
CA VAL A 57 -7.42 -1.91 1.52
C VAL A 57 -8.50 -2.54 2.39
N LEU A 58 -8.13 -3.48 3.25
CA LEU A 58 -9.05 -4.16 4.16
C LEU A 58 -9.66 -3.18 5.18
N VAL A 59 -8.86 -2.26 5.73
CA VAL A 59 -9.35 -1.20 6.64
C VAL A 59 -10.34 -0.27 5.95
N ILE A 60 -10.04 0.18 4.72
CA ILE A 60 -10.97 1.01 3.93
C ILE A 60 -12.27 0.25 3.66
N PHE A 61 -12.18 -1.04 3.32
CA PHE A 61 -13.35 -1.88 3.08
C PHE A 61 -14.23 -2.03 4.33
N ILE A 62 -13.63 -2.25 5.50
CA ILE A 62 -14.33 -2.32 6.79
C ILE A 62 -15.00 -0.97 7.13
N MET A 63 -14.30 0.14 6.95
CA MET A 63 -14.86 1.48 7.17
C MET A 63 -16.06 1.76 6.25
N LEU A 64 -15.97 1.38 4.97
CA LEU A 64 -17.08 1.52 4.01
C LEU A 64 -18.28 0.64 4.38
N LEU A 65 -18.04 -0.59 4.86
CA LEU A 65 -19.09 -1.48 5.35
C LEU A 65 -19.78 -0.91 6.59
N LEU A 66 -19.02 -0.40 7.56
CA LEU A 66 -19.56 0.25 8.76
C LEU A 66 -20.35 1.51 8.42
N SER A 67 -19.84 2.33 7.48
CA SER A 67 -20.50 3.58 7.07
C SER A 67 -21.77 3.37 6.25
N ARG A 68 -22.00 2.17 5.67
CA ARG A 68 -23.28 1.82 5.03
C ARG A 68 -24.32 1.26 6.02
N ARG A 69 -23.88 0.81 7.19
CA ARG A 69 -24.74 0.23 8.22
C ARG A 69 -25.37 1.31 9.13
N ASN A 70 -24.78 2.51 9.15
CA ASN A 70 -25.26 3.70 9.85
C ASN A 70 -26.01 4.62 8.87
#